data_AF-A0A0Q6F1S4-F1
#
_entry.id   AF-A0A0Q6F1S4-F1
#
_cell.length_a   1.000
_cell.length_b   1.000
_cell.length_c   1.000
_cell.angle_alpha   90.00
_cell.angle_beta   90.00
_cell.angle_gamma   90.00
#
_symmetry.space_group_name_H-M   'P 1'
#
loop_
_entity.id
_entity.type
_entity.pdbx_description
1 polymer ?
#
loop_
_entity_poly.entity_id
_entity_poly.type
_entity_poly.pdbx_seq_one_letter_code
_entity_poly.pdbx_strand_id
1 'polypeptide(L)'
;MMPDVALRQGETSVSGWALGNAALKDIDKNGPRMPAATDFVPKIEQKGVDLRIGLDIARLSLRRLVSAIVVVTGDSDMVPAFKFARREGMRVYLDHMGHGVKRDLKVHVDRIV
;
A
#
# COMPACT_ATOMS: atom_id res chain seq x y z
N MET A 1 21.08 9.12 -5.15
CA MET A 1 19.72 9.41 -4.66
C MET A 1 19.28 10.67 -5.37
N MET A 2 18.09 10.70 -6.00
CA MET A 2 17.60 11.93 -6.64
C MET A 2 17.34 12.99 -5.57
N PRO A 3 17.66 14.27 -5.81
CA PRO A 3 17.24 15.35 -4.92
C PRO A 3 15.71 15.32 -4.76
N ASP A 4 15.23 15.70 -3.58
CA ASP A 4 13.81 15.78 -3.22
C ASP A 4 13.00 14.48 -3.31
N VAL A 5 13.68 13.34 -3.43
CA VAL A 5 13.07 12.01 -3.44
C VAL A 5 13.53 11.19 -2.23
N ALA A 6 12.58 10.73 -1.43
CA ALA A 6 12.82 9.79 -0.35
C ALA A 6 12.17 8.44 -0.68
N LEU A 7 12.95 7.36 -0.63
CA LEU A 7 12.44 6.00 -0.80
C LEU A 7 12.20 5.34 0.56
N ARG A 8 10.96 4.87 0.79
CA ARG A 8 10.61 4.05 1.96
C ARG A 8 10.50 2.59 1.57
N GLN A 9 11.58 1.85 1.78
CA GLN A 9 11.56 0.40 1.63
C GLN A 9 10.90 -0.25 2.85
N GLY A 10 10.15 -1.32 2.61
CA GLY A 10 9.68 -2.21 3.67
C GLY A 10 10.68 -3.33 3.92
N GLU A 11 10.24 -4.31 4.69
CA GLU A 11 10.98 -5.56 4.88
C GLU A 11 10.19 -6.72 4.28
N THR A 12 10.88 -7.66 3.65
CA THR A 12 10.27 -8.89 3.15
C THR A 12 10.29 -9.94 4.23
N SER A 13 9.11 -10.44 4.61
CA SER A 13 8.97 -11.57 5.52
C SER A 13 8.48 -12.80 4.76
N VAL A 14 9.10 -13.95 5.01
CA VAL A 14 8.64 -15.23 4.45
C VAL A 14 7.66 -15.87 5.42
N SER A 15 6.43 -16.08 4.97
CA SER A 15 5.35 -16.65 5.78
C SER A 15 4.93 -18.01 5.21
N GLY A 16 5.84 -18.98 5.29
CA GLY A 16 5.62 -20.35 4.82
C GLY A 16 5.67 -20.49 3.30
N TRP A 17 5.00 -21.54 2.80
CA TRP A 17 4.95 -21.91 1.40
C TRP A 17 3.50 -21.86 0.91
N ALA A 18 3.30 -21.39 -0.32
CA ALA A 18 2.01 -21.34 -0.98
C ALA A 18 2.10 -21.98 -2.37
N LEU A 19 0.95 -22.43 -2.89
CA LEU A 19 0.90 -22.90 -4.27
C LEU A 19 1.18 -21.72 -5.21
N GLY A 20 2.10 -21.90 -6.15
CA GLY A 20 2.46 -20.87 -7.12
C GLY A 20 1.31 -20.58 -8.09
N ASN A 21 1.25 -19.34 -8.59
CA ASN A 21 0.24 -18.93 -9.57
C ASN A 21 0.22 -19.79 -10.83
N ALA A 22 1.37 -20.33 -11.24
CA ALA A 22 1.47 -21.25 -12.38
C ALA A 22 0.76 -22.58 -12.11
N ALA A 23 1.01 -23.18 -10.95
CA ALA A 23 0.35 -24.41 -10.53
C ALA A 23 -1.15 -24.22 -10.29
N LEU A 24 -1.56 -23.08 -9.70
CA LEU A 24 -2.97 -22.72 -9.54
C LEU A 24 -3.69 -22.65 -10.89
N LYS A 25 -3.10 -21.96 -11.87
CA LYS A 25 -3.68 -21.84 -13.22
C LYS A 25 -3.72 -23.17 -13.97
N ASP A 26 -2.73 -24.03 -13.75
CA ASP A 26 -2.67 -25.36 -14.36
C ASP A 26 -3.79 -26.26 -13.81
N ILE A 27 -3.98 -26.30 -12.49
CA ILE A 27 -5.05 -27.06 -11.85
C ILE A 27 -6.44 -26.54 -12.26
N ASP A 28 -6.59 -25.21 -12.35
CA ASP A 28 -7.85 -24.58 -12.77
C ASP A 28 -8.23 -24.94 -14.21
N LYS A 29 -7.24 -25.05 -15.12
CA LYS A 29 -7.48 -25.33 -16.55
C LYS A 29 -7.53 -26.80 -16.90
N ASN A 30 -6.62 -27.60 -16.33
CA ASN A 30 -6.40 -29.00 -16.72
C ASN A 30 -7.06 -29.98 -15.75
N GLY A 31 -7.72 -29.48 -14.70
CA GLY A 31 -8.39 -30.27 -13.69
C GLY A 31 -7.51 -30.62 -12.50
N PRO A 32 -8.12 -31.18 -11.43
CA PRO A 32 -7.42 -31.47 -10.19
C PRO A 32 -6.34 -32.53 -10.39
N ARG A 33 -5.09 -32.16 -10.06
CA ARG A 33 -3.95 -33.07 -9.95
C ARG A 33 -3.28 -32.94 -8.59
N MET A 34 -2.50 -33.94 -8.21
CA MET A 34 -1.70 -33.87 -6.99
C MET A 34 -0.57 -32.83 -7.16
N PRO A 35 -0.40 -31.87 -6.21
CA PRO A 35 0.69 -30.90 -6.27
C PRO A 35 2.06 -31.57 -6.12
N ALA A 36 3.02 -31.14 -6.92
CA ALA A 36 4.43 -31.52 -6.81
C ALA A 36 5.19 -30.51 -5.95
N ALA A 37 6.36 -30.90 -5.42
CA ALA A 37 7.19 -29.99 -4.61
C ALA A 37 7.58 -28.69 -5.36
N THR A 38 7.74 -28.77 -6.68
CA THR A 38 8.06 -27.63 -7.56
C THR A 38 6.90 -26.64 -7.73
N ASP A 39 5.68 -27.02 -7.35
CA ASP A 39 4.51 -26.14 -7.43
C ASP A 39 4.47 -25.14 -6.27
N PHE A 40 5.27 -25.35 -5.22
CA PHE A 40 5.27 -24.49 -4.04
C PHE A 40 6.31 -23.38 -4.18
N VAL A 41 5.87 -22.16 -3.88
CA VAL A 41 6.72 -20.96 -3.83
C VAL A 41 6.68 -20.38 -2.42
N PRO A 42 7.78 -19.74 -1.95
CA PRO A 42 7.77 -19.07 -0.67
C PRO A 42 6.73 -17.94 -0.70
N LYS A 43 5.88 -17.88 0.32
CA LYS A 43 4.92 -16.79 0.47
C LYS A 43 5.64 -15.58 1.05
N ILE A 44 6.12 -14.71 0.16
CA ILE A 44 6.83 -13.48 0.53
C ILE A 44 5.82 -12.35 0.68
N GLU A 45 5.78 -11.75 1.87
CA GLU A 45 4.95 -10.58 2.16
C GLU A 45 5.84 -9.39 2.47
N GLN A 46 5.51 -8.23 1.89
CA GLN A 46 6.17 -6.97 2.20
C GLN A 46 5.48 -6.30 3.39
N LYS A 47 6.25 -5.90 4.40
CA LYS A 47 5.74 -5.31 5.65
C LYS A 47 6.35 -3.94 5.93
N GLY A 48 5.58 -3.10 6.62
CA GLY A 48 6.06 -1.87 7.25
C GLY A 48 6.18 -0.64 6.35
N VAL A 49 5.86 -0.73 5.06
CA VAL A 49 5.87 0.44 4.15
C VAL A 49 4.83 1.46 4.60
N ASP A 50 3.60 1.02 4.87
CA ASP A 50 2.46 1.89 5.17
C ASP A 50 2.69 2.67 6.45
N LEU A 51 3.27 2.02 7.47
CA LEU A 51 3.63 2.67 8.71
C LEU A 51 4.74 3.71 8.52
N ARG A 52 5.77 3.40 7.71
CA ARG A 52 6.87 4.33 7.41
C ARG A 52 6.37 5.57 6.66
N ILE A 53 5.49 5.39 5.68
CA ILE A 53 4.84 6.50 4.95
C ILE A 53 3.92 7.29 5.89
N GLY A 54 3.14 6.61 6.73
CA GLY A 54 2.28 7.26 7.72
C GLY A 54 3.04 8.14 8.70
N LEU A 55 4.22 7.70 9.16
CA LEU A 55 5.11 8.50 10.01
C LEU A 55 5.67 9.73 9.29
N ASP A 56 5.94 9.64 7.99
CA ASP A 56 6.36 10.81 7.21
C ASP A 56 5.25 11.84 7.09
N ILE A 57 4.03 11.40 6.76
CA ILE A 57 2.84 12.26 6.73
C ILE A 57 2.65 12.93 8.10
N ALA A 58 2.76 12.17 9.19
CA ALA A 58 2.63 12.70 10.54
C ALA A 58 3.71 13.75 10.86
N ARG A 59 4.97 13.46 10.52
CA ARG A 59 6.09 14.40 10.74
C ARG A 59 5.93 15.69 9.95
N LEU A 60 5.56 15.59 8.66
CA LEU A 60 5.32 16.75 7.79
C LEU A 60 4.19 17.62 8.34
N SER A 61 3.13 16.99 8.82
CA SER A 61 1.95 17.65 9.38
C SER A 61 2.25 18.35 10.71
N LEU A 62 2.82 17.63 11.68
CA LEU A 62 3.14 18.15 13.01
C LEU A 62 4.11 19.34 12.97
N ARG A 63 5.11 19.27 12.09
CA ARG A 63 6.09 20.34 11.93
C ARG A 63 5.61 21.46 10.99
N ARG A 64 4.41 21.33 10.42
CA ARG A 64 3.83 22.26 9.43
C ARG A 64 4.81 22.62 8.31
N LEU A 65 5.54 21.62 7.81
CA LEU A 65 6.55 21.82 6.76
C LEU A 65 5.93 21.98 5.38
N VAL A 66 4.66 21.60 5.24
CA VAL A 66 3.87 21.67 4.01
C VAL A 66 2.49 22.24 4.33
N SER A 67 1.76 22.66 3.30
CA SER A 67 0.35 23.09 3.43
C SER A 67 -0.65 22.10 2.82
N ALA A 68 -0.13 21.14 2.06
CA ALA A 68 -0.87 20.10 1.38
C ALA A 68 0.00 18.86 1.19
N ILE A 69 -0.65 17.70 1.16
CA ILE A 69 -0.06 16.40 0.87
C ILE A 69 -0.86 15.77 -0.26
N VAL A 70 -0.18 15.38 -1.34
CA VAL A 70 -0.77 14.58 -2.42
C VAL A 70 -0.31 13.14 -2.21
N VAL A 71 -1.27 12.22 -2.12
CA VAL A 71 -1.01 10.79 -1.94
C VAL A 71 -1.52 10.05 -3.17
N VAL A 72 -0.63 9.32 -3.82
CA VAL A 72 -0.96 8.45 -4.94
C VAL A 72 -1.08 7.02 -4.40
N THR A 73 -2.31 6.55 -4.15
CA THR A 73 -2.52 5.23 -3.57
C THR A 73 -3.94 4.69 -3.80
N GLY A 74 -4.05 3.37 -3.87
CA GLY A 74 -5.33 2.65 -3.75
C GLY A 74 -5.53 2.00 -2.38
N ASP A 75 -4.56 2.14 -1.47
CA ASP A 75 -4.52 1.43 -0.19
C ASP A 75 -5.38 2.14 0.88
N SER A 76 -6.35 1.39 1.41
CA SER A 76 -7.23 1.85 2.48
C SER A 76 -6.54 1.95 3.85
N ASP A 77 -5.41 1.28 4.03
CA ASP A 77 -4.72 1.22 5.32
C ASP A 77 -4.06 2.57 5.69
N MET A 78 -3.99 3.49 4.73
CA MET A 78 -3.50 4.87 4.90
C MET A 78 -4.51 5.83 5.55
N VAL A 79 -5.79 5.45 5.69
CA VAL A 79 -6.86 6.30 6.26
C VAL A 79 -6.49 6.95 7.61
N PRO A 80 -5.87 6.24 8.58
CA PRO A 80 -5.46 6.85 9.85
C PRO A 80 -4.47 8.01 9.67
N ALA A 81 -3.52 7.89 8.74
CA ALA A 81 -2.54 8.93 8.44
C ALA A 81 -3.23 10.17 7.83
N PHE A 82 -4.22 9.97 6.96
CA PHE A 82 -4.98 11.07 6.35
C PHE A 82 -5.81 11.81 7.40
N LYS A 83 -6.48 11.08 8.28
CA LYS A 83 -7.22 11.65 9.42
C LYS A 83 -6.31 12.50 10.30
N PHE A 84 -5.12 11.98 10.61
CA PHE A 84 -4.14 12.71 11.40
C PHE A 84 -3.71 14.01 10.72
N ALA A 85 -3.26 13.95 9.45
CA ALA A 85 -2.82 15.13 8.71
C ALA A 85 -3.90 16.22 8.63
N ARG A 86 -5.16 15.82 8.37
CA ARG A 86 -6.29 16.77 8.31
C ARG A 86 -6.60 17.42 9.65
N ARG A 87 -6.47 16.69 10.76
CA ARG A 87 -6.64 17.25 12.11
C ARG A 87 -5.54 18.26 12.45
N GLU A 88 -4.34 18.06 11.93
CA GLU A 88 -3.23 19.03 12.02
C GLU A 88 -3.36 20.21 11.04
N GLY A 89 -4.47 20.29 10.28
CA GLY A 89 -4.78 21.39 9.37
C GLY A 89 -4.17 21.26 7.97
N MET A 90 -3.64 20.08 7.60
CA MET A 90 -3.13 19.83 6.26
C MET A 90 -4.24 19.46 5.29
N ARG A 91 -4.15 19.92 4.05
CA ARG A 91 -5.02 19.44 2.96
C ARG A 91 -4.47 18.13 2.40
N VAL A 92 -5.32 17.11 2.25
CA VAL A 92 -4.95 15.81 1.69
C VAL A 92 -5.66 15.62 0.35
N TYR A 93 -4.87 15.39 -0.70
CA TYR A 93 -5.32 15.07 -2.04
C TYR A 93 -5.02 13.60 -2.36
N LEU A 94 -5.95 12.92 -3.02
CA LEU A 94 -5.79 11.52 -3.43
C LEU A 94 -5.79 11.41 -4.95
N ASP A 95 -4.76 10.79 -5.50
CA ASP A 95 -4.80 10.24 -6.86
C ASP A 95 -4.83 8.71 -6.75
N HIS A 96 -5.81 8.08 -7.38
CA HIS A 96 -5.96 6.62 -7.38
C HIS A 96 -5.65 6.00 -8.76
N MET A 97 -5.06 6.75 -9.67
CA MET A 97 -4.63 6.34 -11.01
C MET A 97 -5.75 5.66 -11.83
N GLY A 98 -7.00 6.12 -11.66
CA GLY A 98 -8.16 5.53 -12.34
C GLY A 98 -8.67 4.20 -11.77
N HIS A 99 -8.04 3.65 -10.72
CA HIS A 99 -8.50 2.43 -10.06
C HIS A 99 -9.71 2.66 -9.14
N GLY A 100 -10.55 1.63 -8.97
CA GLY A 100 -11.64 1.67 -8.00
C GLY A 100 -11.10 1.64 -6.56
N VAL A 101 -11.31 2.72 -5.80
CA VAL A 101 -10.93 2.80 -4.37
C VAL A 101 -12.14 2.72 -3.45
N LYS A 102 -11.93 2.13 -2.26
CA LYS A 102 -12.96 1.99 -1.23
C LYS A 102 -13.53 3.36 -0.86
N ARG A 103 -14.84 3.40 -0.56
CA ARG A 103 -15.53 4.62 -0.13
C ARG A 103 -14.85 5.28 1.07
N ASP A 104 -14.38 4.48 2.02
CA ASP A 104 -13.75 4.97 3.25
C ASP A 104 -12.53 5.84 2.96
N LEU A 105 -11.71 5.45 1.98
CA LEU A 105 -10.54 6.23 1.55
C LEU A 105 -10.96 7.60 0.99
N LYS A 106 -12.03 7.64 0.18
CA LYS A 106 -12.53 8.87 -0.47
C LYS A 106 -13.07 9.89 0.53
N VAL A 107 -13.73 9.45 1.60
CA VAL A 107 -14.33 10.34 2.61
C VAL A 107 -13.27 11.02 3.48
N HIS A 108 -12.08 10.45 3.54
CA HIS A 108 -11.00 10.94 4.40
C HIS A 108 -9.98 11.85 3.72
N VAL A 109 -10.25 12.28 2.49
CA VAL A 109 -9.44 13.26 1.75
C VAL A 109 -10.27 14.49 1.40
N ASP A 110 -9.60 15.61 1.10
CA ASP A 110 -10.27 16.87 0.76
C ASP A 110 -10.65 16.92 -0.73
N ARG A 111 -9.86 16.28 -1.60
CA ARG A 111 -10.17 16.17 -3.03
C ARG A 111 -9.48 14.96 -3.67
N ILE A 112 -10.15 14.39 -4.65
CA ILE A 112 -9.57 13.42 -5.58
C ILE A 112 -9.08 14.18 -6.81
N VAL A 113 -7.84 13.92 -7.23
CA VAL A 113 -7.16 14.53 -8.37
C VAL A 113 -6.83 13.49 -9.43
#